data_AF-A0A962HA31-F1
#
_entry.id   AF-A0A962HA31-F1
#
_cell.length_a   1.000
_cell.length_b   1.000
_cell.length_c   1.000
_cell.angle_alpha   90.00
_cell.angle_beta   90.00
_cell.angle_gamma   90.00
#
_symmetry.space_group_name_H-M   'P 1'
#
loop_
_entity.id
_entity.type
_entity.pdbx_description
1 polymer ?
#
loop_
_entity_poly.entity_id
_entity_poly.type
_entity_poly.pdbx_seq_one_letter_code
_entity_poly.pdbx_strand_id
1 'polypeptide(L)'
;MKILVVGSGGREHALAWRIRQSPRVREILVAPGNAGTALEPGMRNMPVAANDIEGLVALARREAVDLTVIGPEGPLSLGVVDAFQAAGLRCFGPTRAAAQLESSKAFTKHFLARHAIPTAAYAVFTELDSALAYVRERGAPIVIKADGLAAGKGVVVAMTLEQAETALSDMLDGGSLG
;
A
#
# COMPACT_ATOMS: atom_id res chain seq x y z
N MET A 1 -22.43 11.95 10.20
CA MET A 1 -21.08 11.38 10.36
C MET A 1 -20.05 12.30 9.73
N LYS A 2 -18.99 12.65 10.46
CA LYS A 2 -17.76 13.26 9.93
C LYS A 2 -16.80 12.14 9.57
N ILE A 3 -16.29 12.16 8.33
CA ILE A 3 -15.41 11.11 7.79
C ILE A 3 -14.02 11.70 7.55
N LEU A 4 -12.97 10.95 7.84
CA LEU A 4 -11.61 11.25 7.41
C LEU A 4 -11.21 10.29 6.29
N VAL A 5 -10.80 10.80 5.14
CA VAL A 5 -10.17 10.01 4.06
C VAL A 5 -8.68 10.33 4.05
N VAL A 6 -7.83 9.30 4.14
CA VAL A 6 -6.37 9.46 4.17
C VAL A 6 -5.80 9.18 2.79
N GLY A 7 -4.97 10.11 2.30
CA GLY A 7 -4.25 10.09 1.02
C GLY A 7 -4.49 11.37 0.20
N SER A 8 -3.93 11.40 -1.01
CA SER A 8 -3.90 12.59 -1.88
C SER A 8 -4.06 12.28 -3.37
N GLY A 9 -4.27 11.01 -3.74
CA GLY A 9 -4.43 10.60 -5.13
C GLY A 9 -5.86 10.75 -5.65
N GLY A 10 -6.05 10.38 -6.91
CA GLY A 10 -7.39 10.34 -7.54
C GLY A 10 -8.33 9.33 -6.88
N ARG A 11 -7.79 8.22 -6.34
CA ARG A 11 -8.57 7.24 -5.57
C ARG A 11 -9.22 7.89 -4.34
N GLU A 12 -8.47 8.66 -3.57
CA GLU A 12 -8.99 9.31 -2.37
C GLU A 12 -9.98 10.41 -2.70
N HIS A 13 -9.77 11.16 -3.78
CA HIS A 13 -10.78 12.10 -4.28
C HIS A 13 -12.07 11.35 -4.65
N ALA A 14 -12.00 10.28 -5.44
CA ALA A 14 -13.18 9.51 -5.82
C ALA A 14 -13.91 8.89 -4.62
N LEU A 15 -13.17 8.36 -3.64
CA LEU A 15 -13.74 7.85 -2.38
C LEU A 15 -14.45 8.96 -1.61
N ALA A 16 -13.80 10.10 -1.37
CA ALA A 16 -14.38 11.24 -0.70
C ALA A 16 -15.64 11.75 -1.42
N TRP A 17 -15.55 11.94 -2.74
CA TRP A 17 -16.65 12.34 -3.62
C TRP A 17 -17.84 11.41 -3.50
N ARG A 18 -17.62 10.09 -3.50
CA ARG A 18 -18.72 9.12 -3.40
C ARG A 18 -19.31 9.06 -2.00
N ILE A 19 -18.46 9.06 -0.96
CA ILE A 19 -18.90 9.02 0.44
C ILE A 19 -19.76 10.25 0.78
N ARG A 20 -19.42 11.43 0.24
CA ARG A 20 -20.12 12.70 0.49
C ARG A 20 -21.59 12.67 0.11
N GLN A 21 -21.96 11.84 -0.87
CA GLN A 21 -23.32 11.70 -1.37
C GLN A 21 -24.22 10.90 -0.43
N SER A 22 -23.67 10.25 0.60
CA SER A 22 -24.50 9.57 1.59
C SER A 22 -25.26 10.59 2.46
N PRO A 23 -26.58 10.43 2.67
CA PRO A 23 -27.35 11.34 3.54
C PRO A 23 -26.89 11.29 5.02
N ARG A 24 -26.10 10.28 5.39
CA ARG A 24 -25.54 10.15 6.74
C ARG A 24 -24.27 10.97 6.95
N VAL A 25 -23.67 11.53 5.91
CA VAL A 25 -22.37 12.25 5.98
C VAL A 25 -22.61 13.76 6.04
N ARG A 26 -21.99 14.42 7.03
CA ARG A 26 -22.11 15.87 7.27
C ARG A 26 -20.90 16.66 6.75
N GLU A 27 -19.72 16.07 6.84
CA GLU A 27 -18.44 16.71 6.50
C GLU A 27 -17.43 15.61 6.17
N ILE A 28 -16.56 15.89 5.19
CA ILE A 28 -15.41 15.04 4.89
C ILE A 28 -14.13 15.82 5.09
N LEU A 29 -13.20 15.24 5.83
CA LEU A 29 -11.82 15.67 5.91
C LEU A 29 -10.98 14.79 5.00
N VAL A 30 -10.00 15.37 4.32
CA VAL A 30 -9.04 14.61 3.51
C VAL A 30 -7.62 14.97 3.96
N ALA A 31 -6.79 13.98 4.27
CA ALA A 31 -5.44 14.20 4.80
C ALA A 31 -4.37 13.50 3.95
N PRO A 32 -3.48 14.22 3.23
CA PRO A 32 -3.47 15.67 3.07
C PRO A 32 -4.46 16.20 2.02
N GLY A 33 -5.06 15.31 1.21
CA GLY A 33 -5.88 15.70 0.07
C GLY A 33 -5.07 16.30 -1.09
N ASN A 34 -5.76 16.86 -2.07
CA ASN A 34 -5.17 17.50 -3.25
C ASN A 34 -6.01 18.72 -3.71
N ALA A 35 -5.59 19.36 -4.81
CA ALA A 35 -6.31 20.51 -5.35
C ALA A 35 -7.76 20.20 -5.73
N GLY A 36 -8.05 18.98 -6.22
CA GLY A 36 -9.40 18.54 -6.55
C GLY A 36 -10.30 18.45 -5.32
N THR A 37 -9.83 17.78 -4.26
CA THR A 37 -10.61 17.66 -3.01
C THR A 37 -10.82 19.00 -2.29
N ALA A 38 -9.94 19.98 -2.51
CA ALA A 38 -10.10 21.33 -1.97
C ALA A 38 -11.22 22.13 -2.65
N LEU A 39 -11.59 21.78 -3.89
CA LEU A 39 -12.65 22.44 -4.66
C LEU A 39 -14.03 21.78 -4.45
N GLU A 40 -14.08 20.62 -3.81
CA GLU A 40 -15.32 19.86 -3.61
C GLU A 40 -16.15 20.41 -2.42
N PRO A 41 -17.47 20.63 -2.61
CA PRO A 41 -18.31 21.16 -1.55
C PRO A 41 -18.47 20.18 -0.38
N GLY A 42 -18.25 20.69 0.84
CA GLY A 42 -18.34 19.90 2.07
C GLY A 42 -17.14 18.98 2.31
N MET A 43 -16.02 19.24 1.62
CA MET A 43 -14.71 18.64 1.90
C MET A 43 -13.74 19.69 2.42
N ARG A 44 -12.80 19.26 3.27
CA ARG A 44 -11.70 20.10 3.76
C ARG A 44 -10.41 19.31 3.83
N ASN A 45 -9.38 19.82 3.16
CA ASN A 45 -8.04 19.25 3.26
C ASN A 45 -7.41 19.59 4.61
N MET A 46 -6.70 18.63 5.19
CA MET A 46 -6.02 18.74 6.48
C MET A 46 -4.53 18.56 6.27
N PRO A 47 -3.66 19.43 6.79
CA PRO A 47 -2.21 19.39 6.54
C PRO A 47 -1.51 18.32 7.40
N VAL A 48 -1.93 17.06 7.26
CA VAL A 48 -1.35 15.89 7.93
C VAL A 48 -0.95 14.90 6.85
N ALA A 49 0.31 14.47 6.88
CA ALA A 49 0.82 13.53 5.89
C ALA A 49 0.15 12.15 6.06
N ALA A 50 -0.03 11.42 4.95
CA ALA A 50 -0.69 10.11 5.00
C ALA A 50 0.06 9.08 5.86
N ASN A 51 1.39 9.20 5.97
CA ASN A 51 2.23 8.32 6.80
C ASN A 51 2.49 8.86 8.21
N ASP A 52 1.95 10.03 8.57
CA ASP A 52 2.02 10.56 9.94
C ASP A 52 0.92 9.93 10.80
N ILE A 53 1.18 8.71 11.28
CA ILE A 53 0.18 7.89 11.98
C ILE A 53 -0.31 8.58 13.27
N GLU A 54 0.61 9.15 14.05
CA GLU A 54 0.28 9.86 15.27
C GLU A 54 -0.54 11.12 14.99
N GLY A 55 -0.13 11.92 13.98
CA GLY A 55 -0.86 13.09 13.54
C GLY A 55 -2.27 12.76 13.04
N LEU A 56 -2.46 11.64 12.34
CA LEU A 56 -3.77 11.18 11.89
C LEU A 56 -4.68 10.77 13.05
N VAL A 57 -4.16 10.05 14.06
CA VAL A 57 -4.92 9.71 15.27
C VAL A 57 -5.32 10.98 16.03
N ALA A 58 -4.38 11.92 16.21
CA ALA A 58 -4.62 13.19 16.88
C ALA A 58 -5.65 14.04 16.13
N LEU A 59 -5.57 14.08 14.80
CA LEU A 59 -6.52 14.74 13.92
C LEU A 59 -7.93 14.16 14.10
N ALA A 60 -8.07 12.84 14.03
CA ALA A 60 -9.37 12.18 14.15
C ALA A 60 -10.02 12.43 15.51
N ARG A 61 -9.24 12.42 16.61
CA ARG A 61 -9.73 12.78 17.94
C ARG A 61 -10.18 14.23 18.01
N ARG A 62 -9.32 15.17 17.61
CA ARG A 62 -9.57 16.62 17.69
C ARG A 62 -10.81 17.01 16.89
N GLU A 63 -10.99 16.42 15.71
CA GLU A 63 -12.10 16.73 14.83
C GLU A 63 -13.38 15.95 15.16
N ALA A 64 -13.34 15.00 16.11
CA ALA A 64 -14.42 14.07 16.41
C ALA A 64 -14.90 13.31 15.16
N VAL A 65 -13.96 12.65 14.48
CA VAL A 65 -14.22 11.82 13.30
C VAL A 65 -14.93 10.53 13.72
N ASP A 66 -16.02 10.21 13.02
CA ASP A 66 -16.84 9.03 13.29
C ASP A 66 -16.32 7.76 12.60
N LEU A 67 -15.63 7.92 11.46
CA LEU A 67 -15.00 6.85 10.69
C LEU A 67 -13.85 7.41 9.85
N THR A 68 -12.71 6.72 9.88
CA THR A 68 -11.58 6.97 8.99
C THR A 68 -11.54 5.91 7.90
N VAL A 69 -11.21 6.30 6.67
CA VAL A 69 -11.00 5.43 5.51
C VAL A 69 -9.58 5.64 4.99
N ILE A 70 -8.80 4.57 4.93
CA ILE A 70 -7.42 4.63 4.45
C ILE A 70 -7.38 4.30 2.97
N GLY A 71 -6.88 5.25 2.16
CA GLY A 71 -6.70 5.07 0.73
C GLY A 71 -5.40 4.36 0.34
N PRO A 72 -4.22 4.91 0.70
CA PRO A 72 -2.93 4.37 0.30
C PRO A 72 -2.46 3.20 1.17
N GLU A 73 -1.68 2.34 0.54
CA GLU A 73 -1.06 1.14 1.10
C GLU A 73 0.06 1.45 2.10
N GLY A 74 0.75 2.58 1.92
CA GLY A 74 1.82 3.05 2.82
C GLY A 74 1.43 3.05 4.31
N PRO A 75 0.43 3.83 4.73
CA PRO A 75 0.03 3.85 6.14
C PRO A 75 -0.58 2.54 6.64
N LEU A 76 -1.19 1.74 5.77
CA LEU A 76 -1.66 0.40 6.13
C LEU A 76 -0.49 -0.50 6.53
N SER A 77 0.61 -0.48 5.76
CA SER A 77 1.82 -1.23 6.09
C SER A 77 2.53 -0.75 7.37
N LEU A 78 2.29 0.49 7.77
CA LEU A 78 2.78 1.10 9.01
C LEU A 78 1.88 0.84 10.23
N GLY A 79 0.68 0.25 10.03
CA GLY A 79 -0.24 -0.07 11.12
C GLY A 79 -1.14 1.09 11.56
N VAL A 80 -1.53 1.96 10.63
CA VAL A 80 -2.49 3.05 10.92
C VAL A 80 -3.80 2.52 11.52
N VAL A 81 -4.29 1.37 11.04
CA VAL A 81 -5.54 0.79 11.53
C VAL A 81 -5.39 0.31 12.97
N ASP A 82 -4.28 -0.36 13.28
CA ASP A 82 -3.94 -0.80 14.63
C ASP A 82 -3.88 0.38 15.61
N ALA A 83 -3.22 1.48 15.21
CA ALA A 83 -3.12 2.69 16.00
C ALA A 83 -4.49 3.35 16.26
N PHE A 84 -5.36 3.40 15.24
CA PHE A 84 -6.73 3.90 15.40
C PHE A 84 -7.56 3.01 16.34
N GLN A 85 -7.48 1.68 16.19
CA GLN A 85 -8.19 0.74 17.05
C GLN A 85 -7.73 0.82 18.50
N ALA A 86 -6.43 0.89 18.76
CA ALA A 86 -5.86 1.11 20.09
C ALA A 86 -6.33 2.44 20.72
N ALA A 87 -6.61 3.44 19.89
CA ALA A 87 -7.18 4.71 20.31
C ALA A 87 -8.72 4.71 20.46
N GLY A 88 -9.40 3.59 20.23
CA GLY A 88 -10.87 3.50 20.27
C GLY A 88 -11.57 4.17 19.09
N LEU A 89 -10.85 4.44 18.00
CA LEU A 89 -11.36 5.09 16.79
C LEU A 89 -11.70 4.06 15.71
N ARG A 90 -12.79 4.31 14.98
CA ARG A 90 -13.20 3.46 13.86
C ARG A 90 -12.35 3.77 12.63
N CYS A 91 -11.69 2.76 12.10
CA CYS A 91 -10.85 2.88 10.90
C CYS A 91 -11.13 1.72 9.95
N PHE A 92 -11.37 2.04 8.68
CA PHE A 92 -11.59 1.08 7.60
C PHE A 92 -10.31 0.88 6.80
N GLY A 93 -9.78 -0.34 6.92
CA GLY A 93 -8.57 -0.82 6.28
C GLY A 93 -8.09 -2.10 6.99
N PRO A 94 -7.14 -2.84 6.41
CA PRO A 94 -6.49 -3.96 7.09
C PRO A 94 -5.57 -3.49 8.24
N THR A 95 -5.44 -4.30 9.28
CA THR A 95 -4.36 -4.17 10.27
C THR A 95 -3.00 -4.38 9.59
N ARG A 96 -1.90 -3.97 10.23
CA ARG A 96 -0.54 -4.18 9.72
C ARG A 96 -0.28 -5.63 9.34
N ALA A 97 -0.73 -6.56 10.17
CA ALA A 97 -0.59 -7.99 9.92
C ALA A 97 -1.36 -8.44 8.67
N ALA A 98 -2.60 -7.96 8.48
CA ALA A 98 -3.39 -8.27 7.29
C ALA A 98 -2.85 -7.58 6.03
N ALA A 99 -2.30 -6.36 6.17
CA ALA A 99 -1.71 -5.58 5.08
C ALA A 99 -0.50 -6.27 4.44
N GLN A 100 0.13 -7.25 5.11
CA GLN A 100 1.21 -8.06 4.55
C GLN A 100 0.81 -8.77 3.25
N LEU A 101 -0.48 -9.05 3.05
CA LEU A 101 -0.98 -9.66 1.81
C LEU A 101 -0.76 -8.76 0.57
N GLU A 102 -0.55 -7.47 0.76
CA GLU A 102 -0.18 -6.52 -0.29
C GLU A 102 1.26 -6.02 -0.12
N SER A 103 1.67 -5.70 1.11
CA SER A 103 2.97 -5.07 1.37
C SER A 103 4.15 -6.03 1.26
N SER A 104 3.94 -7.36 1.29
CA SER A 104 4.98 -8.35 1.03
C SER A 104 4.48 -9.39 0.02
N LYS A 105 5.05 -9.33 -1.18
CA LYS A 105 4.84 -10.32 -2.24
C LYS A 105 5.31 -11.68 -1.76
N ALA A 106 6.45 -11.76 -1.06
CA ALA A 106 6.96 -13.00 -0.49
C ALA A 106 5.95 -13.63 0.50
N PHE A 107 5.40 -12.83 1.42
CA PHE A 107 4.36 -13.29 2.34
C PHE A 107 3.15 -13.84 1.58
N THR A 108 2.66 -13.10 0.58
CA THR A 108 1.51 -13.49 -0.23
C THR A 108 1.77 -14.78 -0.99
N LYS A 109 2.95 -14.95 -1.58
CA LYS A 109 3.30 -16.18 -2.29
C LYS A 109 3.31 -17.40 -1.34
N HIS A 110 3.86 -17.25 -0.14
CA HIS A 110 3.76 -18.28 0.90
C HIS A 110 2.32 -18.52 1.37
N PHE A 111 1.48 -17.48 1.46
CA PHE A 111 0.06 -17.59 1.79
C PHE A 111 -0.69 -18.41 0.75
N LEU A 112 -0.53 -18.08 -0.52
CA LEU A 112 -1.21 -18.78 -1.61
C LEU A 112 -0.77 -20.25 -1.66
N ALA A 113 0.53 -20.52 -1.52
CA ALA A 113 1.06 -21.88 -1.53
C ALA A 113 0.50 -22.75 -0.38
N ARG A 114 0.56 -22.27 0.86
CA ARG A 114 0.09 -23.05 2.03
C ARG A 114 -1.43 -23.26 2.05
N HIS A 115 -2.19 -22.43 1.34
CA HIS A 115 -3.64 -22.53 1.22
C HIS A 115 -4.11 -23.11 -0.12
N ALA A 116 -3.19 -23.63 -0.94
CA ALA A 116 -3.47 -24.20 -2.25
C ALA A 116 -4.27 -23.27 -3.20
N ILE A 117 -4.04 -21.95 -3.10
CA ILE A 117 -4.64 -20.96 -3.99
C ILE A 117 -3.79 -20.85 -5.26
N PRO A 118 -4.36 -20.99 -6.46
CA PRO A 118 -3.61 -20.96 -7.71
C PRO A 118 -2.79 -19.69 -7.89
N THR A 119 -1.51 -19.85 -8.18
CA THR A 119 -0.56 -18.77 -8.47
C THR A 119 0.63 -19.31 -9.26
N ALA A 120 1.41 -18.43 -9.91
CA ALA A 120 2.60 -18.84 -10.65
C ALA A 120 3.61 -19.59 -9.74
N ALA A 121 4.40 -20.52 -10.28
CA ALA A 121 5.55 -21.06 -9.56
C ALA A 121 6.50 -19.93 -9.14
N TYR A 122 7.18 -20.06 -8.00
CA TYR A 122 8.06 -19.03 -7.47
C TYR A 122 9.14 -19.59 -6.55
N ALA A 123 10.17 -18.79 -6.34
CA ALA A 123 11.12 -18.90 -5.25
C ALA A 123 11.41 -17.47 -4.74
N VAL A 124 11.89 -17.35 -3.51
CA VAL A 124 12.24 -16.07 -2.85
C VAL A 124 13.72 -16.12 -2.49
N PHE A 125 14.43 -15.04 -2.76
CA PHE A 125 15.88 -14.94 -2.56
C PHE A 125 16.22 -13.65 -1.84
N THR A 126 17.22 -13.71 -0.95
CA THR A 126 17.89 -12.54 -0.37
C THR A 126 19.33 -12.42 -0.87
N GLU A 127 19.90 -13.51 -1.39
CA GLU A 127 21.27 -13.58 -1.90
C GLU A 127 21.28 -13.62 -3.43
N LEU A 128 22.11 -12.77 -4.05
CA LEU A 128 22.20 -12.66 -5.50
C LEU A 128 22.58 -13.98 -6.17
N ASP A 129 23.62 -14.66 -5.67
CA ASP A 129 24.13 -15.90 -6.27
C ASP A 129 23.07 -17.00 -6.34
N SER A 130 22.26 -17.12 -5.28
CA SER A 130 21.16 -18.09 -5.24
C SER A 130 20.06 -17.75 -6.24
N ALA A 131 19.76 -16.45 -6.40
CA ALA A 131 18.78 -16.00 -7.38
C ALA A 131 19.28 -16.20 -8.82
N LEU A 132 20.56 -15.92 -9.10
CA LEU A 132 21.19 -16.13 -10.40
C LEU A 132 21.19 -17.61 -10.79
N ALA A 133 21.54 -18.50 -9.87
CA ALA A 133 21.49 -19.94 -10.10
C ALA A 133 20.06 -20.40 -10.48
N TYR A 134 19.05 -19.89 -9.77
CA TYR A 134 17.65 -20.23 -10.05
C TYR A 134 17.18 -19.75 -11.41
N VAL A 135 17.48 -18.51 -11.82
CA VAL A 135 17.05 -18.01 -13.14
C VAL A 135 17.78 -18.71 -14.28
N ARG A 136 19.04 -19.12 -14.08
CA ARG A 136 19.79 -19.94 -15.05
C ARG A 136 19.18 -21.34 -15.21
N GLU A 137 18.69 -21.94 -14.14
CA GLU A 137 18.00 -23.23 -14.17
C GLU A 137 16.62 -23.11 -14.86
N ARG A 138 15.86 -22.07 -14.56
CA ARG A 138 14.48 -21.89 -15.07
C ARG A 138 14.41 -21.36 -16.49
N GLY A 139 15.38 -20.55 -16.91
CA GLY A 139 15.37 -19.82 -18.18
C GLY A 139 14.35 -18.68 -18.22
N ALA A 140 14.25 -18.05 -19.40
CA ALA A 140 13.31 -16.96 -19.69
C ALA A 140 12.18 -17.45 -20.64
N PRO A 141 10.98 -16.82 -20.62
CA PRO A 141 10.62 -15.62 -19.87
C PRO A 141 10.39 -15.88 -18.36
N ILE A 142 10.83 -14.95 -17.52
CA ILE A 142 10.67 -15.00 -16.07
C ILE A 142 10.37 -13.61 -15.50
N VAL A 143 9.65 -13.54 -14.38
CA VAL A 143 9.28 -12.27 -13.75
C VAL A 143 10.03 -12.12 -12.44
N ILE A 144 10.83 -11.06 -12.34
CA ILE A 144 11.58 -10.69 -11.14
C ILE A 144 10.80 -9.60 -10.40
N LYS A 145 10.59 -9.79 -9.10
CA LYS A 145 9.79 -8.87 -8.28
C LYS A 145 10.51 -8.57 -6.97
N ALA A 146 10.71 -7.29 -6.69
CA ALA A 146 11.18 -6.85 -5.39
C ALA A 146 10.08 -7.09 -4.34
N ASP A 147 10.45 -7.65 -3.18
CA ASP A 147 9.55 -7.70 -2.04
C ASP A 147 9.38 -6.29 -1.44
N GLY A 148 8.27 -6.05 -0.74
CA GLY A 148 7.96 -4.73 -0.22
C GLY A 148 7.17 -3.82 -1.17
N LEU A 149 6.96 -2.59 -0.70
CA LEU A 149 6.34 -1.50 -1.44
C LEU A 149 7.40 -0.78 -2.28
N ALA A 150 7.46 -1.11 -3.58
CA ALA A 150 8.41 -0.52 -4.53
C ALA A 150 7.76 0.52 -5.45
N ALA A 151 6.74 1.25 -4.96
CA ALA A 151 5.99 2.27 -5.69
C ALA A 151 5.54 1.87 -7.12
N GLY A 152 5.19 0.58 -7.32
CA GLY A 152 4.81 0.03 -8.62
C GLY A 152 5.96 -0.21 -9.61
N LYS A 153 7.21 0.10 -9.27
CA LYS A 153 8.40 -0.07 -10.12
C LYS A 153 9.19 -1.36 -9.86
N GLY A 154 8.87 -2.08 -8.78
CA GLY A 154 9.60 -3.29 -8.38
C GLY A 154 9.22 -4.57 -9.13
N VAL A 155 8.85 -4.51 -10.40
CA VAL A 155 8.49 -5.69 -11.22
C VAL A 155 9.14 -5.57 -12.59
N VAL A 156 9.94 -6.57 -12.95
CA VAL A 156 10.58 -6.69 -14.26
C VAL A 156 10.13 -7.99 -14.92
N VAL A 157 9.61 -7.90 -16.14
CA VAL A 157 9.32 -9.06 -16.99
C VAL A 157 10.53 -9.27 -17.90
N ALA A 158 11.38 -10.21 -17.54
CA ALA A 158 12.60 -10.53 -18.29
C ALA A 158 12.27 -11.53 -19.41
N MET A 159 12.48 -11.10 -20.64
CA MET A 159 12.30 -11.91 -21.85
C MET A 159 13.56 -12.68 -22.22
N THR A 160 14.72 -12.30 -21.67
CA THR A 160 16.00 -13.00 -21.84
C THR A 160 16.62 -13.28 -20.46
N LEU A 161 17.54 -14.26 -20.42
CA LEU A 161 18.28 -14.57 -19.20
C LEU A 161 19.10 -13.35 -18.73
N GLU A 162 19.76 -12.65 -19.65
CA GLU A 162 20.51 -11.42 -19.37
C GLU A 162 19.64 -10.34 -18.70
N GLN A 163 18.41 -10.13 -19.17
CA GLN A 163 17.47 -9.20 -18.52
C GLN A 163 17.11 -9.64 -17.10
N ALA A 164 17.00 -10.95 -16.84
CA ALA A 164 16.69 -11.47 -15.52
C ALA A 164 17.87 -11.30 -14.56
N GLU A 165 19.09 -11.57 -15.01
CA GLU A 165 20.32 -11.39 -14.22
C GLU A 165 20.53 -9.92 -13.85
N THR A 166 20.39 -9.00 -14.82
CA THR A 166 20.46 -7.55 -14.56
C THR A 166 19.43 -7.10 -13.54
N ALA A 167 18.17 -7.53 -13.69
CA ALA A 167 17.12 -7.17 -12.74
C ALA A 167 17.37 -7.68 -11.32
N LEU A 168 18.00 -8.85 -11.18
CA LEU A 168 18.38 -9.40 -9.87
C LEU A 168 19.52 -8.60 -9.23
N SER A 169 20.57 -8.28 -10.00
CA SER A 169 21.68 -7.45 -9.53
C SER A 169 21.19 -6.07 -9.08
N ASP A 170 20.34 -5.42 -9.87
CA ASP A 170 19.73 -4.14 -9.49
C ASP A 170 18.98 -4.28 -8.15
N MET A 171 18.12 -5.29 -8.00
CA MET A 171 17.28 -5.44 -6.81
C MET A 171 18.03 -5.87 -5.54
N LEU A 172 19.14 -6.61 -5.65
CA LEU A 172 19.80 -7.27 -4.50
C LEU A 172 21.17 -6.66 -4.13
N ASP A 173 21.93 -6.11 -5.07
CA ASP A 173 23.27 -5.54 -4.80
C ASP A 173 23.26 -4.04 -4.45
N GLY A 174 22.08 -3.49 -4.14
CA GLY A 174 21.94 -2.09 -3.72
C GLY A 174 21.82 -1.08 -4.87
N GLY A 175 21.55 -1.54 -6.09
CA GLY A 175 21.10 -0.69 -7.18
C GLY A 175 19.67 -0.19 -6.90
N SER A 176 19.53 1.01 -6.34
CA SER A 176 18.20 1.54 -6.03
C SER A 176 17.26 1.46 -7.23
N LEU A 177 16.19 0.67 -7.12
CA LEU A 177 14.96 0.95 -7.85
C LEU A 177 14.28 2.15 -7.18
N GLY A 178 14.89 3.32 -7.35
CA GLY A 178 14.48 4.61 -6.81
C GLY A 178 14.88 5.72 -7.76
#